data_AF-A0A9P6TAH5-F1
#
_entry.id   AF-A0A9P6TAH5-F1
#
_cell.length_a   1.000
_cell.length_b   1.000
_cell.length_c   1.000
_cell.angle_alpha   90.00
_cell.angle_beta   90.00
_cell.angle_gamma   90.00
#
_symmetry.space_group_name_H-M   'P 1'
#
loop_
_entity.id
_entity.type
_entity.pdbx_description
1 polymer ?
#
loop_
_entity_poly.entity_id
_entity_poly.type
_entity_poly.pdbx_seq_one_letter_code
_entity_poly.pdbx_strand_id
1 'polypeptide(L)'
;MKLVGSHPPFPLFFAWLSLQPFSGRTHDSHGLDSKKDFLSAHMDSEHHIQGFDMASAFHLHDLNRDNILEAEEILKLYGVDHETALDQSESVKHHDSKAERILREVMNRLDVNKDGIITKTEFVSVTEKEGLPQFPDIPGLGHHYDEEGEYFLHHEETFHSTPETQTEESYQHEEDLRHFAHHEEIEAKEDELDRIAQGLPESQQTIAFKVQSAAHAAAEAERLARSEAARAQALKYGDLRREAERRGDWGKDGLGFRRPRDQADRLRKNVPYKYKWKKSIWGEL
;
A
#
# COMPACT_ATOMS: atom_id res chain seq x y z
N MET A 1 -101.46 -10.50 -41.00
CA MET A 1 -100.99 -9.25 -41.62
C MET A 1 -100.59 -8.28 -40.54
N LYS A 2 -99.28 -8.12 -40.32
CA LYS A 2 -98.65 -7.11 -39.47
C LYS A 2 -97.37 -6.68 -40.16
N LEU A 3 -96.95 -5.44 -39.86
CA LEU A 3 -95.71 -4.73 -40.22
C LEU A 3 -95.82 -3.77 -41.40
N VAL A 4 -95.76 -2.47 -41.09
CA VAL A 4 -94.73 -1.46 -41.46
C VAL A 4 -95.13 -0.23 -40.62
N GLY A 5 -94.33 0.46 -39.80
CA GLY A 5 -92.88 0.61 -39.73
C GLY A 5 -92.55 2.10 -39.93
N SER A 6 -92.67 2.91 -38.87
CA SER A 6 -92.22 4.32 -38.85
C SER A 6 -91.15 4.52 -37.77
N HIS A 7 -89.99 5.02 -38.17
CA HIS A 7 -88.87 5.35 -37.28
C HIS A 7 -88.87 6.86 -36.95
N PRO A 8 -88.62 7.24 -35.69
CA PRO A 8 -87.97 8.50 -35.34
C PRO A 8 -86.47 8.30 -35.01
N PRO A 9 -85.66 9.38 -35.05
CA PRO A 9 -84.20 9.29 -35.11
C PRO A 9 -83.52 8.99 -33.77
N PHE A 10 -82.47 8.17 -33.82
CA PHE A 10 -81.52 7.95 -32.74
C PHE A 10 -80.63 9.19 -32.52
N PRO A 11 -80.30 9.57 -31.28
CA PRO A 11 -79.26 10.55 -31.00
C PRO A 11 -77.87 9.91 -31.20
N LEU A 12 -77.02 10.60 -31.94
CA LEU A 12 -75.58 10.31 -32.06
C LEU A 12 -74.89 10.55 -30.71
N PHE A 13 -74.55 9.49 -30.00
CA PHE A 13 -73.53 9.55 -28.94
C PHE A 13 -72.14 9.46 -29.60
N PHE A 14 -71.44 10.60 -29.66
CA PHE A 14 -70.00 10.60 -29.90
C PHE A 14 -69.30 10.07 -28.66
N ALA A 15 -68.87 8.81 -28.69
CA ALA A 15 -67.87 8.31 -27.75
C ALA A 15 -66.51 8.90 -28.14
N TRP A 16 -66.04 9.87 -27.38
CA TRP A 16 -64.63 10.29 -27.41
C TRP A 16 -63.79 9.14 -26.86
N LEU A 17 -63.20 8.36 -27.74
CA LEU A 17 -62.14 7.41 -27.39
C LEU A 17 -60.85 8.23 -27.23
N SER A 18 -60.56 8.67 -26.00
CA SER A 18 -59.26 9.22 -25.63
C SER A 18 -58.23 8.09 -25.67
N LEU A 19 -57.52 8.01 -26.80
CA LEU A 19 -56.31 7.22 -26.94
C LEU A 19 -55.24 7.87 -26.04
N GLN A 20 -55.11 7.42 -24.80
CA GLN A 20 -53.96 7.81 -23.99
C GLN A 20 -52.73 7.10 -24.57
N PRO A 21 -51.64 7.82 -24.88
CA PRO A 21 -50.38 7.19 -25.20
C PRO A 21 -49.93 6.41 -23.97
N PHE A 22 -49.78 5.09 -24.13
CA PHE A 22 -49.04 4.24 -23.21
C PHE A 22 -47.59 4.72 -23.26
N SER A 23 -47.30 5.73 -22.45
CA SER A 23 -45.94 6.14 -22.15
C SER A 23 -45.34 4.98 -21.38
N GLY A 24 -44.36 4.33 -22.00
CA GLY A 24 -43.56 3.29 -21.40
C GLY A 24 -43.14 3.73 -20.00
N ARG A 25 -43.39 2.83 -19.06
CA ARG A 25 -43.01 2.86 -17.66
C ARG A 25 -41.64 3.51 -17.50
N THR A 26 -41.63 4.78 -17.15
CA THR A 26 -40.47 5.43 -16.57
C THR A 26 -40.14 4.65 -15.30
N HIS A 27 -38.92 4.13 -15.21
CA HIS A 27 -38.35 3.67 -13.95
C HIS A 27 -38.31 4.89 -13.02
N ASP A 28 -39.38 5.05 -12.25
CA ASP A 28 -39.44 6.02 -11.18
C ASP A 28 -39.56 5.24 -9.86
N SER A 29 -38.80 5.72 -8.87
CA SER A 29 -38.50 5.15 -7.54
C SER A 29 -37.35 4.14 -7.46
N HIS A 30 -36.18 4.65 -7.04
CA HIS A 30 -35.57 4.27 -5.75
C HIS A 30 -34.82 5.47 -5.18
N GLY A 31 -35.57 6.42 -4.62
CA GLY A 31 -35.09 7.43 -3.67
C GLY A 31 -35.07 6.88 -2.23
N LEU A 32 -34.55 5.68 -2.06
CA LEU A 32 -34.25 4.99 -0.80
C LEU A 32 -32.90 4.34 -1.12
N ASP A 33 -31.76 4.65 -0.52
CA ASP A 33 -31.47 4.30 0.86
C ASP A 33 -29.97 4.62 1.12
N SER A 34 -29.59 5.89 1.30
CA SER A 34 -28.17 6.25 1.49
C SER A 34 -27.54 5.62 2.75
N LYS A 35 -28.30 4.90 3.57
CA LYS A 35 -27.89 4.27 4.83
C LYS A 35 -27.67 2.76 4.71
N LYS A 36 -28.48 2.05 3.90
CA LYS A 36 -28.11 0.72 3.41
C LYS A 36 -26.92 0.74 2.45
N ASP A 37 -26.56 1.93 1.96
CA ASP A 37 -25.51 2.15 0.97
C ASP A 37 -24.14 1.61 1.41
N PHE A 38 -23.71 1.83 2.65
CA PHE A 38 -22.41 1.30 3.10
C PHE A 38 -22.37 -0.21 3.10
N LEU A 39 -23.32 -0.89 3.76
CA LEU A 39 -23.33 -2.35 3.79
C LEU A 39 -23.53 -2.93 2.38
N SER A 40 -24.28 -2.25 1.53
CA SER A 40 -24.49 -2.70 0.15
C SER A 40 -23.23 -2.51 -0.70
N ALA A 41 -22.56 -1.37 -0.57
CA ALA A 41 -21.27 -1.08 -1.21
C ALA A 41 -20.22 -2.08 -0.73
N HIS A 42 -20.06 -2.28 0.57
CA HIS A 42 -19.18 -3.28 1.19
C HIS A 42 -19.42 -4.69 0.62
N MET A 43 -20.66 -5.16 0.62
CA MET A 43 -20.98 -6.49 0.11
C MET A 43 -20.74 -6.63 -1.40
N ASP A 44 -20.86 -5.54 -2.17
CA ASP A 44 -20.60 -5.53 -3.60
C ASP A 44 -19.11 -5.41 -3.92
N SER A 45 -18.39 -4.49 -3.28
CA SER A 45 -16.96 -4.28 -3.52
C SER A 45 -16.14 -5.44 -2.99
N GLU A 46 -16.34 -5.83 -1.73
CA GLU A 46 -15.42 -6.73 -1.03
C GLU A 46 -15.84 -8.21 -1.12
N HIS A 47 -17.13 -8.47 -1.28
CA HIS A 47 -17.66 -9.84 -1.36
C HIS A 47 -18.26 -10.20 -2.73
N HIS A 48 -18.36 -9.24 -3.67
CA HIS A 48 -18.99 -9.41 -4.98
C HIS A 48 -20.41 -10.00 -4.92
N ILE A 49 -21.13 -9.71 -3.83
CA ILE A 49 -22.48 -10.22 -3.56
C ILE A 49 -23.49 -9.07 -3.67
N GLN A 50 -24.24 -9.09 -4.75
CA GLN A 50 -25.42 -8.26 -4.94
C GLN A 50 -26.68 -9.02 -4.53
N GLY A 51 -27.69 -8.28 -4.04
CA GLY A 51 -29.01 -8.87 -3.74
C GLY A 51 -29.00 -9.85 -2.56
N PHE A 52 -28.37 -9.48 -1.45
CA PHE A 52 -28.37 -10.23 -0.20
C PHE A 52 -29.51 -9.80 0.74
N ASP A 53 -29.80 -10.64 1.74
CA ASP A 53 -30.58 -10.23 2.91
C ASP A 53 -29.68 -9.94 4.11
N MET A 54 -30.17 -9.17 5.08
CA MET A 54 -29.37 -8.76 6.25
C MET A 54 -28.92 -9.96 7.09
N ALA A 55 -29.67 -11.06 7.06
CA ALA A 55 -29.29 -12.30 7.72
C ALA A 55 -28.06 -12.95 7.09
N SER A 56 -27.93 -12.88 5.76
CA SER A 56 -26.78 -13.40 5.01
C SER A 56 -25.55 -12.53 5.25
N ALA A 57 -25.71 -11.19 5.22
CA ALA A 57 -24.62 -10.27 5.57
C ALA A 57 -24.12 -10.50 7.00
N PHE A 58 -25.02 -10.74 7.95
CA PHE A 58 -24.65 -11.11 9.32
C PHE A 58 -23.81 -12.38 9.36
N HIS A 59 -24.27 -13.49 8.78
CA HIS A 59 -23.52 -14.76 8.85
C HIS A 59 -22.17 -14.72 8.12
N LEU A 60 -22.03 -13.86 7.11
CA LEU A 60 -20.75 -13.71 6.41
C LEU A 60 -19.69 -13.05 7.31
N HIS A 61 -20.12 -12.18 8.21
CA HIS A 61 -19.24 -11.43 9.12
C HIS A 61 -19.17 -12.03 10.53
N ASP A 62 -19.99 -13.04 10.83
CA ASP A 62 -19.84 -13.94 11.97
C ASP A 62 -18.74 -14.97 11.61
N LEU A 63 -17.49 -14.59 11.86
CA LEU A 63 -16.30 -15.29 11.39
C LEU A 63 -16.12 -16.61 12.15
N ASN A 64 -16.47 -16.63 13.43
CA ASN A 64 -16.32 -17.80 14.29
C ASN A 64 -17.58 -18.71 14.29
N ARG A 65 -18.69 -18.24 13.70
CA ARG A 65 -19.99 -18.93 13.53
C ARG A 65 -20.74 -19.20 14.83
N ASP A 66 -20.65 -18.32 15.81
CA ASP A 66 -21.33 -18.44 17.10
C ASP A 66 -22.68 -17.69 17.16
N ASN A 67 -23.10 -17.05 16.06
CA ASN A 67 -24.32 -16.25 15.90
C ASN A 67 -24.36 -14.95 16.71
N ILE A 68 -23.21 -14.42 17.10
CA ILE A 68 -23.06 -13.05 17.61
C ILE A 68 -22.00 -12.32 16.76
N LEU A 69 -21.99 -10.99 16.84
CA LEU A 69 -20.88 -10.20 16.34
C LEU A 69 -20.21 -9.53 17.54
N GLU A 70 -18.95 -9.88 17.77
CA GLU A 70 -18.11 -9.28 18.79
C GLU A 70 -17.36 -8.05 18.26
N ALA A 71 -16.70 -7.32 19.17
CA ALA A 71 -15.95 -6.11 18.82
C ALA A 71 -14.93 -6.32 17.69
N GLU A 72 -14.23 -7.46 17.69
CA GLU A 72 -13.23 -7.81 16.69
C GLU A 72 -13.85 -7.99 15.30
N GLU A 73 -14.99 -8.69 15.21
CA GLU A 73 -15.70 -8.92 13.96
C GLU A 73 -16.34 -7.65 13.41
N ILE A 74 -16.80 -6.75 14.29
CA ILE A 74 -17.26 -5.42 13.91
C ILE A 74 -16.11 -4.61 13.29
N LEU A 75 -14.94 -4.59 13.92
CA LEU A 75 -13.79 -3.85 13.39
C LEU A 75 -13.33 -4.40 12.04
N LYS A 76 -13.39 -5.72 11.85
CA LYS A 76 -13.11 -6.38 10.56
C LYS A 76 -14.15 -6.05 9.50
N LEU A 77 -15.45 -6.03 9.83
CA LEU A 77 -16.49 -5.56 8.93
C LEU A 77 -16.23 -4.13 8.42
N TYR A 78 -15.51 -3.29 9.16
CA TYR A 78 -15.12 -1.96 8.73
C TYR A 78 -13.70 -1.87 8.15
N GLY A 79 -12.97 -2.98 8.00
CA GLY A 79 -11.58 -3.01 7.51
C GLY A 79 -10.57 -2.30 8.41
N VAL A 80 -10.90 -2.08 9.70
CA VAL A 80 -10.02 -1.34 10.63
C VAL A 80 -8.80 -2.17 11.06
N ASP A 81 -8.95 -3.49 11.06
CA ASP A 81 -7.95 -4.45 11.50
C ASP A 81 -6.99 -4.91 10.38
N HIS A 82 -7.06 -4.28 9.20
CA HIS A 82 -6.15 -4.61 8.10
C HIS A 82 -4.78 -3.93 8.29
N GLU A 83 -3.71 -4.60 7.89
CA GLU A 83 -2.32 -4.12 8.03
C GLU A 83 -2.04 -2.80 7.31
N THR A 84 -2.80 -2.52 6.24
CA THR A 84 -2.79 -1.26 5.49
C THR A 84 -3.36 -0.09 6.32
N ALA A 85 -4.30 -0.35 7.22
CA ALA A 85 -4.83 0.66 8.14
C ALA A 85 -3.80 1.06 9.22
N LEU A 86 -2.88 0.16 9.57
CA LEU A 86 -1.75 0.47 10.46
C LEU A 86 -0.75 1.39 9.76
N ASP A 87 -0.48 1.17 8.47
CA ASP A 87 0.53 1.91 7.69
C ASP A 87 0.08 3.34 7.34
N GLN A 88 -1.23 3.58 7.15
CA GLN A 88 -1.76 4.91 6.85
C GLN A 88 -1.95 5.82 8.07
N SER A 89 -1.66 5.34 9.29
CA SER A 89 -1.82 6.13 10.51
C SER A 89 -0.48 6.65 11.01
N GLU A 90 -0.36 7.97 11.21
CA GLU A 90 0.89 8.62 11.66
C GLU A 90 1.40 8.12 13.05
N SER A 91 0.58 7.35 13.80
CA SER A 91 1.01 6.64 15.01
C SER A 91 0.02 5.55 15.44
N VAL A 92 0.50 4.54 16.17
CA VAL A 92 -0.31 3.49 16.84
C VAL A 92 -1.50 4.06 17.63
N LYS A 93 -1.31 5.20 18.33
CA LYS A 93 -2.37 5.85 19.10
C LYS A 93 -3.50 6.44 18.25
N HIS A 94 -3.20 6.82 17.00
CA HIS A 94 -4.20 7.33 16.07
C HIS A 94 -5.07 6.19 15.53
N HIS A 95 -4.49 4.99 15.33
CA HIS A 95 -5.23 3.77 14.96
C HIS A 95 -6.21 3.35 16.06
N ASP A 96 -5.73 3.25 17.31
CA ASP A 96 -6.58 2.91 18.48
C ASP A 96 -7.79 3.86 18.59
N SER A 97 -7.59 5.16 18.37
CA SER A 97 -8.67 6.15 18.47
C SER A 97 -9.74 6.04 17.37
N LYS A 98 -9.38 5.55 16.17
CA LYS A 98 -10.32 5.31 15.07
C LYS A 98 -11.15 4.06 15.37
N ALA A 99 -10.48 2.96 15.73
CA ALA A 99 -11.12 1.70 16.13
C ALA A 99 -12.12 1.93 17.27
N GLU A 100 -11.70 2.64 18.32
CA GLU A 100 -12.58 3.00 19.44
C GLU A 100 -13.79 3.81 19.01
N ARG A 101 -13.62 4.78 18.09
CA ARG A 101 -14.74 5.59 17.60
C ARG A 101 -15.73 4.75 16.81
N ILE A 102 -15.23 3.92 15.88
CA ILE A 102 -16.06 3.06 15.04
C ILE A 102 -16.84 2.09 15.91
N LEU A 103 -16.14 1.34 16.75
CA LEU A 103 -16.76 0.37 17.65
C LEU A 103 -17.80 1.04 18.55
N ARG A 104 -17.48 2.19 19.15
CA ARG A 104 -18.42 2.92 20.00
C ARG A 104 -19.68 3.34 19.24
N GLU A 105 -19.55 3.88 18.03
CA GLU A 105 -20.71 4.33 17.25
C GLU A 105 -21.57 3.14 16.77
N VAL A 106 -20.95 2.02 16.40
CA VAL A 106 -21.65 0.78 16.04
C VAL A 106 -22.37 0.19 17.25
N MET A 107 -21.69 -0.02 18.37
CA MET A 107 -22.30 -0.54 19.61
C MET A 107 -23.37 0.40 20.16
N ASN A 108 -23.22 1.71 19.99
CA ASN A 108 -24.28 2.65 20.39
C ASN A 108 -25.56 2.46 19.58
N ARG A 109 -25.45 2.06 18.31
CA ARG A 109 -26.58 1.91 17.39
C ARG A 109 -27.17 0.50 17.38
N LEU A 110 -26.33 -0.52 17.34
CA LEU A 110 -26.75 -1.91 17.10
C LEU A 110 -26.97 -2.71 18.39
N ASP A 111 -26.10 -2.55 19.40
CA ASP A 111 -26.26 -3.22 20.70
C ASP A 111 -27.37 -2.51 21.49
N VAL A 112 -28.61 -3.01 21.38
CA VAL A 112 -29.80 -2.36 21.93
C VAL A 112 -29.90 -2.60 23.43
N ASN A 113 -29.50 -3.80 23.88
CA ASN A 113 -29.63 -4.22 25.27
C ASN A 113 -28.39 -3.84 26.14
N LYS A 114 -27.31 -3.35 25.52
CA LYS A 114 -26.05 -2.93 26.14
C LYS A 114 -25.29 -4.06 26.85
N ASP A 115 -25.34 -5.26 26.30
CA ASP A 115 -24.62 -6.43 26.81
C ASP A 115 -23.21 -6.60 26.22
N GLY A 116 -22.83 -5.76 25.25
CA GLY A 116 -21.50 -5.76 24.65
C GLY A 116 -21.32 -6.72 23.48
N ILE A 117 -22.40 -7.37 23.02
CA ILE A 117 -22.42 -8.20 21.82
C ILE A 117 -23.56 -7.76 20.89
N ILE A 118 -23.46 -8.06 19.60
CA ILE A 118 -24.56 -7.80 18.67
C ILE A 118 -25.13 -9.14 18.22
N THR A 119 -26.36 -9.44 18.61
CA THR A 119 -27.06 -10.62 18.12
C THR A 119 -27.55 -10.43 16.69
N LYS A 120 -27.77 -11.52 15.97
CA LYS A 120 -28.41 -11.49 14.64
C LYS A 120 -29.72 -10.69 14.61
N THR A 121 -30.52 -10.79 15.66
CA THR A 121 -31.82 -10.08 15.73
C THR A 121 -31.62 -8.58 15.84
N GLU A 122 -30.67 -8.14 16.67
CA GLU A 122 -30.29 -6.74 16.78
C GLU A 122 -29.74 -6.21 15.47
N PHE A 123 -28.77 -6.92 14.89
CA PHE A 123 -28.18 -6.54 13.61
C PHE A 123 -29.24 -6.34 12.54
N VAL A 124 -30.08 -7.34 12.27
CA VAL A 124 -31.11 -7.26 11.22
C VAL A 124 -32.11 -6.15 11.54
N SER A 125 -32.62 -6.09 12.77
CA SER A 125 -33.70 -5.16 13.12
C SER A 125 -33.29 -3.69 13.06
N VAL A 126 -32.02 -3.39 13.34
CA VAL A 126 -31.44 -2.04 13.30
C VAL A 126 -30.98 -1.71 11.88
N THR A 127 -30.20 -2.58 11.24
CA THR A 127 -29.63 -2.31 9.90
C THR A 127 -30.69 -2.21 8.81
N GLU A 128 -31.79 -2.94 8.88
CA GLU A 128 -32.90 -2.81 7.91
C GLU A 128 -33.53 -1.41 7.91
N LYS A 129 -33.52 -0.74 9.08
CA LYS A 129 -34.18 0.56 9.29
C LYS A 129 -33.22 1.74 9.20
N GLU A 130 -32.05 1.59 9.79
CA GLU A 130 -31.11 2.69 10.01
C GLU A 130 -29.78 2.50 9.27
N GLY A 131 -29.53 1.32 8.71
CA GLY A 131 -28.24 0.97 8.14
C GLY A 131 -27.11 0.91 9.17
N LEU A 132 -25.90 0.66 8.69
CA LEU A 132 -24.68 0.73 9.49
C LEU A 132 -24.20 2.19 9.62
N PRO A 133 -23.52 2.57 10.73
CA PRO A 133 -22.78 3.83 10.80
C PRO A 133 -21.79 3.99 9.64
N GLN A 134 -21.60 5.23 9.19
CA GLN A 134 -20.68 5.59 8.12
C GLN A 134 -19.68 6.62 8.64
N PHE A 135 -18.45 6.57 8.13
CA PHE A 135 -17.36 7.41 8.57
C PHE A 135 -16.66 8.04 7.37
N PRO A 136 -17.30 8.98 6.64
CA PRO A 136 -16.73 9.57 5.42
C PRO A 136 -15.44 10.37 5.67
N ASP A 137 -15.15 10.70 6.93
CA ASP A 137 -13.92 11.36 7.36
C ASP A 137 -12.75 10.40 7.64
N ILE A 138 -13.01 9.08 7.61
CA ILE A 138 -12.00 8.03 7.79
C ILE A 138 -11.79 7.33 6.43
N PRO A 139 -10.73 7.66 5.69
CA PRO A 139 -10.40 6.96 4.45
C PRO A 139 -9.92 5.54 4.74
N GLY A 140 -10.10 4.62 3.78
CA GLY A 140 -9.57 3.26 3.83
C GLY A 140 -10.36 2.29 4.72
N LEU A 141 -11.67 2.50 4.92
CA LEU A 141 -12.55 1.51 5.55
C LEU A 141 -13.10 0.55 4.50
N GLY A 142 -13.19 -0.74 4.84
CA GLY A 142 -13.68 -1.79 3.94
C GLY A 142 -12.61 -2.39 3.04
N HIS A 143 -11.49 -2.83 3.61
CA HIS A 143 -10.42 -3.54 2.92
C HIS A 143 -10.17 -4.86 3.67
N HIS A 144 -10.27 -6.01 3.00
CA HIS A 144 -10.04 -7.34 3.61
C HIS A 144 -8.81 -8.05 3.07
N TYR A 145 -8.27 -7.59 1.95
CA TYR A 145 -7.13 -8.19 1.31
C TYR A 145 -5.88 -7.36 1.56
N ASP A 146 -4.74 -8.02 1.40
CA ASP A 146 -3.43 -7.37 1.34
C ASP A 146 -3.34 -6.40 0.15
N GLU A 147 -2.25 -5.64 0.08
CA GLU A 147 -2.17 -4.52 -0.86
C GLU A 147 -2.19 -5.01 -2.32
N GLU A 148 -1.58 -6.18 -2.60
CA GLU A 148 -1.69 -6.87 -3.89
C GLU A 148 -3.12 -7.35 -4.18
N GLY A 149 -3.77 -8.00 -3.22
CA GLY A 149 -5.12 -8.51 -3.38
C GLY A 149 -6.15 -7.41 -3.60
N GLU A 150 -6.03 -6.28 -2.91
CA GLU A 150 -6.89 -5.11 -3.10
C GLU A 150 -6.68 -4.47 -4.48
N TYR A 151 -5.44 -4.34 -4.95
CA TYR A 151 -5.15 -3.86 -6.30
C TYR A 151 -5.75 -4.80 -7.36
N PHE A 152 -5.55 -6.12 -7.22
CA PHE A 152 -6.08 -7.10 -8.15
C PHE A 152 -7.62 -7.12 -8.17
N LEU A 153 -8.25 -7.18 -7.01
CA LEU A 153 -9.70 -7.35 -6.90
C LEU A 153 -10.47 -6.07 -7.20
N HIS A 154 -9.98 -4.90 -6.80
CA HIS A 154 -10.71 -3.65 -7.00
C HIS A 154 -10.23 -2.87 -8.21
N HIS A 155 -8.91 -2.75 -8.41
CA HIS A 155 -8.37 -1.95 -9.51
C HIS A 155 -8.35 -2.75 -10.81
N GLU A 156 -7.71 -3.92 -10.83
CA GLU A 156 -7.56 -4.72 -12.03
C GLU A 156 -8.92 -5.23 -12.54
N GLU A 157 -9.83 -5.66 -11.67
CA GLU A 157 -11.19 -6.04 -12.12
C GLU A 157 -11.97 -4.86 -12.73
N THR A 158 -11.86 -3.67 -12.14
CA THR A 158 -12.64 -2.50 -12.59
C THR A 158 -12.09 -1.93 -13.91
N PHE A 159 -10.77 -1.82 -14.03
CA PHE A 159 -10.13 -1.08 -15.13
C PHE A 159 -9.42 -1.98 -16.15
N HIS A 160 -9.09 -3.22 -15.78
CA HIS A 160 -8.24 -4.15 -16.53
C HIS A 160 -8.84 -5.58 -16.60
N SER A 161 -10.17 -5.72 -16.65
CA SER A 161 -10.85 -7.04 -16.64
C SER A 161 -10.93 -7.75 -17.99
N THR A 162 -10.42 -7.16 -19.07
CA THR A 162 -10.46 -7.77 -20.41
C THR A 162 -9.09 -7.85 -21.05
N PRO A 163 -8.84 -8.81 -21.97
CA PRO A 163 -7.56 -8.88 -22.68
C PRO A 163 -7.17 -7.59 -23.41
N GLU A 164 -8.15 -6.79 -23.84
CA GLU A 164 -7.91 -5.50 -24.49
C GLU A 164 -7.52 -4.38 -23.52
N THR A 165 -7.87 -4.52 -22.25
CA THR A 165 -7.53 -3.57 -21.17
C THR A 165 -6.31 -4.03 -20.36
N GLN A 166 -5.88 -5.29 -20.50
CA GLN A 166 -4.64 -5.83 -19.95
C GLN A 166 -3.47 -5.72 -20.94
N THR A 167 -3.26 -4.53 -21.52
CA THR A 167 -2.09 -4.24 -22.36
C THR A 167 -1.15 -3.26 -21.64
N GLU A 168 0.14 -3.29 -21.98
CA GLU A 168 1.14 -2.38 -21.40
C GLU A 168 0.73 -0.91 -21.53
N GLU A 169 0.06 -0.54 -22.63
CA GLU A 169 -0.42 0.82 -22.86
C GLU A 169 -1.69 1.16 -22.08
N SER A 170 -2.40 0.18 -21.53
CA SER A 170 -3.66 0.41 -20.83
C SER A 170 -3.45 0.75 -19.35
N TYR A 171 -2.38 0.26 -18.73
CA TYR A 171 -2.00 0.55 -17.34
C TYR A 171 -1.43 1.96 -17.19
N GLN A 172 -2.32 2.96 -17.17
CA GLN A 172 -1.97 4.37 -17.04
C GLN A 172 -2.71 5.08 -15.91
N HIS A 173 -3.51 4.36 -15.12
CA HIS A 173 -4.17 4.95 -13.97
C HIS A 173 -3.13 5.36 -12.94
N GLU A 174 -3.43 6.40 -12.16
CA GLU A 174 -2.51 6.87 -11.13
C GLU A 174 -2.19 5.75 -10.11
N GLU A 175 -3.18 4.90 -9.84
CA GLU A 175 -3.04 3.75 -8.97
C GLU A 175 -2.14 2.66 -9.57
N ASP A 176 -2.25 2.33 -10.86
CA ASP A 176 -1.31 1.44 -11.57
C ASP A 176 0.14 1.86 -11.39
N LEU A 177 0.41 3.14 -11.67
CA LEU A 177 1.77 3.69 -11.62
C LEU A 177 2.32 3.68 -10.20
N ARG A 178 1.49 3.95 -9.19
CA ARG A 178 1.91 3.90 -7.78
C ARG A 178 2.14 2.46 -7.35
N HIS A 179 1.22 1.55 -7.64
CA HIS A 179 1.34 0.14 -7.31
C HIS A 179 2.62 -0.44 -7.94
N PHE A 180 2.86 -0.26 -9.24
CA PHE A 180 4.09 -0.73 -9.89
C PHE A 180 5.38 -0.07 -9.39
N ALA A 181 5.33 1.20 -8.97
CA ALA A 181 6.48 1.86 -8.37
C ALA A 181 6.88 1.24 -7.02
N HIS A 182 5.92 0.63 -6.31
CA HIS A 182 6.10 0.05 -4.97
C HIS A 182 5.96 -1.48 -4.94
N HIS A 183 5.62 -2.15 -6.04
CA HIS A 183 5.33 -3.58 -6.10
C HIS A 183 6.44 -4.46 -5.49
N GLU A 184 7.72 -4.14 -5.71
CA GLU A 184 8.83 -4.92 -5.12
C GLU A 184 8.94 -4.76 -3.59
N GLU A 185 8.47 -3.64 -3.05
CA GLU A 185 8.41 -3.37 -1.62
C GLU A 185 7.20 -4.07 -0.98
N ILE A 186 6.06 -4.01 -1.66
CA ILE A 186 4.81 -4.68 -1.25
C ILE A 186 5.04 -6.20 -1.19
N GLU A 187 5.50 -6.82 -2.28
CA GLU A 187 5.77 -8.27 -2.35
C GLU A 187 6.75 -8.72 -1.25
N ALA A 188 7.77 -7.92 -0.95
CA ALA A 188 8.76 -8.24 0.08
C ALA A 188 8.19 -8.15 1.50
N LYS A 189 7.29 -7.19 1.74
CA LYS A 189 6.59 -7.01 3.01
C LYS A 189 5.60 -8.14 3.24
N GLU A 190 4.81 -8.48 2.23
CA GLU A 190 3.84 -9.58 2.28
C GLU A 190 4.53 -10.94 2.49
N ASP A 191 5.59 -11.28 1.73
CA ASP A 191 6.35 -12.52 1.97
C ASP A 191 6.93 -12.58 3.39
N GLU A 192 7.39 -11.45 3.93
CA GLU A 192 7.91 -11.42 5.31
C GLU A 192 6.82 -11.73 6.34
N LEU A 193 5.64 -11.11 6.20
CA LEU A 193 4.51 -11.29 7.11
C LEU A 193 3.93 -12.70 7.02
N ASP A 194 3.75 -13.23 5.82
CA ASP A 194 3.30 -14.61 5.57
C ASP A 194 4.24 -15.62 6.23
N ARG A 195 5.54 -15.41 6.11
CA ARG A 195 6.53 -16.29 6.71
C ARG A 195 6.52 -16.20 8.23
N ILE A 196 6.39 -15.00 8.80
CA ILE A 196 6.22 -14.82 10.24
C ILE A 196 4.98 -15.56 10.73
N ALA A 197 3.83 -15.37 10.07
CA ALA A 197 2.57 -16.02 10.41
C ALA A 197 2.66 -17.56 10.33
N GLN A 198 3.36 -18.08 9.33
CA GLN A 198 3.59 -19.51 9.14
C GLN A 198 4.75 -20.08 9.99
N GLY A 199 5.50 -19.24 10.70
CA GLY A 199 6.69 -19.64 11.47
C GLY A 199 7.87 -20.11 10.60
N LEU A 200 7.97 -19.63 9.36
CA LEU A 200 9.03 -19.94 8.41
C LEU A 200 10.25 -19.01 8.60
N PRO A 201 11.48 -19.48 8.30
CA PRO A 201 12.68 -18.64 8.39
C PRO A 201 12.73 -17.58 7.29
N GLU A 202 13.52 -16.52 7.45
CA GLU A 202 13.74 -15.47 6.43
C GLU A 202 14.09 -16.05 5.04
N SER A 203 13.61 -15.39 3.98
CA SER A 203 13.85 -15.74 2.56
C SER A 203 14.75 -14.70 1.90
N GLN A 204 15.18 -14.95 0.66
CA GLN A 204 15.92 -13.93 -0.12
C GLN A 204 15.07 -12.70 -0.49
N GLN A 205 13.73 -12.85 -0.46
CA GLN A 205 12.77 -11.80 -0.80
C GLN A 205 12.39 -10.94 0.41
N THR A 206 12.52 -11.46 1.64
CA THR A 206 12.22 -10.68 2.87
C THR A 206 13.05 -9.40 2.98
N ILE A 207 12.45 -8.36 3.59
CA ILE A 207 13.08 -7.04 3.74
C ILE A 207 14.35 -7.18 4.59
N ALA A 208 14.29 -7.96 5.67
CA ALA A 208 15.44 -8.24 6.53
C ALA A 208 16.66 -8.77 5.73
N PHE A 209 16.44 -9.74 4.85
CA PHE A 209 17.51 -10.29 4.01
C PHE A 209 18.03 -9.28 2.99
N LYS A 210 17.13 -8.54 2.31
CA LYS A 210 17.50 -7.50 1.34
C LYS A 210 18.39 -6.43 2.01
N VAL A 211 18.02 -5.97 3.21
CA VAL A 211 18.80 -5.01 4.01
C VAL A 211 20.16 -5.58 4.39
N GLN A 212 20.21 -6.82 4.89
CA GLN A 212 21.46 -7.47 5.28
C GLN A 212 22.40 -7.64 4.08
N SER A 213 21.87 -8.06 2.93
CA SER A 213 22.60 -8.23 1.68
C SER A 213 23.17 -6.90 1.19
N ALA A 214 22.38 -5.82 1.21
CA ALA A 214 22.83 -4.48 0.84
C ALA A 214 23.95 -3.98 1.77
N ALA A 215 23.83 -4.22 3.08
CA ALA A 215 24.88 -3.87 4.05
C ALA A 215 26.19 -4.64 3.79
N HIS A 216 26.09 -5.94 3.46
CA HIS A 216 27.26 -6.75 3.11
C HIS A 216 27.93 -6.25 1.82
N ALA A 217 27.13 -5.96 0.78
CA ALA A 217 27.62 -5.40 -0.47
C ALA A 217 28.33 -4.04 -0.27
N ALA A 218 27.77 -3.16 0.56
CA ALA A 218 28.38 -1.89 0.92
C ALA A 218 29.72 -2.08 1.65
N ALA A 219 29.78 -2.99 2.62
CA ALA A 219 31.01 -3.31 3.34
C ALA A 219 32.09 -3.89 2.42
N GLU A 220 31.71 -4.72 1.45
CA GLU A 220 32.62 -5.26 0.45
C GLU A 220 33.13 -4.18 -0.52
N ALA A 221 32.26 -3.27 -0.97
CA ALA A 221 32.66 -2.11 -1.78
C ALA A 221 33.66 -1.22 -1.02
N GLU A 222 33.43 -0.95 0.26
CA GLU A 222 34.36 -0.19 1.10
C GLU A 222 35.71 -0.94 1.25
N ARG A 223 35.68 -2.27 1.45
CA ARG A 223 36.89 -3.10 1.51
C ARG A 223 37.70 -3.01 0.22
N LEU A 224 37.03 -3.10 -0.93
CA LEU A 224 37.67 -2.96 -2.24
C LEU A 224 38.28 -1.57 -2.42
N ALA A 225 37.54 -0.51 -2.12
CA ALA A 225 38.04 0.86 -2.17
C ALA A 225 39.27 1.08 -1.29
N ARG A 226 39.28 0.53 -0.05
CA ARG A 226 40.46 0.58 0.84
C ARG A 226 41.64 -0.19 0.28
N SER A 227 41.41 -1.37 -0.30
CA SER A 227 42.45 -2.18 -0.95
C SER A 227 43.07 -1.47 -2.15
N GLU A 228 42.24 -0.86 -2.99
CA GLU A 228 42.69 -0.07 -4.15
C GLU A 228 43.46 1.17 -3.73
N ALA A 229 42.97 1.91 -2.72
CA ALA A 229 43.69 3.05 -2.16
C ALA A 229 45.06 2.64 -1.59
N ALA A 230 45.12 1.53 -0.86
CA ALA A 230 46.38 0.99 -0.34
C ALA A 230 47.34 0.58 -1.47
N ARG A 231 46.82 -0.04 -2.54
CA ARG A 231 47.60 -0.42 -3.73
C ARG A 231 48.11 0.81 -4.48
N ALA A 232 47.28 1.82 -4.70
CA ALA A 232 47.66 3.08 -5.34
C ALA A 232 48.73 3.81 -4.52
N GLN A 233 48.59 3.82 -3.19
CA GLN A 233 49.61 4.36 -2.29
C GLN A 233 50.91 3.57 -2.40
N ALA A 234 50.88 2.24 -2.40
CA ALA A 234 52.06 1.40 -2.54
C ALA A 234 52.79 1.63 -3.88
N LEU A 235 52.05 1.76 -4.98
CA LEU A 235 52.62 2.09 -6.29
C LEU A 235 53.32 3.45 -6.28
N LYS A 236 52.67 4.49 -5.74
CA LYS A 236 53.25 5.83 -5.57
C LYS A 236 54.53 5.80 -4.75
N TYR A 237 54.55 5.11 -3.61
CA TYR A 237 55.76 4.98 -2.80
C TYR A 237 56.84 4.16 -3.50
N GLY A 238 56.46 3.15 -4.29
CA GLY A 238 57.36 2.38 -5.14
C GLY A 238 58.05 3.24 -6.21
N ASP A 239 57.30 4.10 -6.90
CA ASP A 239 57.84 5.06 -7.87
C ASP A 239 58.79 6.05 -7.23
N LEU A 240 58.40 6.63 -6.08
CA LEU A 240 59.25 7.57 -5.34
C LEU A 240 60.55 6.90 -4.84
N ARG A 241 60.49 5.62 -4.45
CA ARG A 241 61.68 4.85 -4.03
C ARG A 241 62.60 4.55 -5.21
N ARG A 242 62.05 4.15 -6.36
CA ARG A 242 62.82 3.98 -7.61
C ARG A 242 63.49 5.27 -8.06
N GLU A 243 62.77 6.39 -7.96
CA GLU A 243 63.29 7.73 -8.25
C GLU A 243 64.46 8.08 -7.31
N ALA A 244 64.30 7.84 -6.01
CA ALA A 244 65.34 8.08 -5.01
C ALA A 244 66.59 7.24 -5.28
N GLU A 245 66.43 5.96 -5.60
CA GLU A 245 67.52 5.06 -5.96
C GLU A 245 68.25 5.54 -7.23
N ARG A 246 67.51 6.00 -8.25
CA ARG A 246 68.08 6.56 -9.49
C ARG A 246 68.92 7.82 -9.25
N ARG A 247 68.51 8.68 -8.31
CA ARG A 247 69.25 9.90 -7.91
C ARG A 247 70.47 9.59 -7.01
N GLY A 248 70.61 8.38 -6.51
CA GLY A 248 71.74 7.95 -5.68
C GLY A 248 71.80 8.58 -4.29
N ASP A 249 72.93 8.41 -3.60
CA ASP A 249 73.16 8.90 -2.24
C ASP A 249 73.03 10.43 -2.14
N TRP A 250 72.35 10.90 -1.09
CA TRP A 250 72.22 12.33 -0.81
C TRP A 250 73.58 13.01 -0.61
N GLY A 251 73.81 14.13 -1.31
CA GLY A 251 75.06 14.90 -1.22
C GLY A 251 76.22 14.36 -2.06
N LYS A 252 76.04 13.24 -2.78
CA LYS A 252 77.05 12.67 -3.71
C LYS A 252 76.75 12.91 -5.19
N ASP A 253 75.71 13.68 -5.49
CA ASP A 253 75.24 14.01 -6.83
C ASP A 253 75.87 15.30 -7.42
N GLY A 254 76.92 15.83 -6.78
CA GLY A 254 77.61 17.05 -7.22
C GLY A 254 76.87 18.35 -6.87
N LEU A 255 75.67 18.29 -6.29
CA LEU A 255 74.87 19.47 -5.92
C LEU A 255 75.06 19.90 -4.45
N GLY A 256 75.75 19.10 -3.64
CA GLY A 256 76.02 19.34 -2.22
C GLY A 256 74.83 19.07 -1.29
N PHE A 257 74.97 19.35 0.01
CA PHE A 257 73.94 19.08 1.04
C PHE A 257 72.85 20.17 1.09
N ARG A 258 72.08 20.33 0.00
CA ARG A 258 70.99 21.30 -0.06
C ARG A 258 69.79 20.86 0.80
N ARG A 259 68.67 21.58 0.75
CA ARG A 259 67.39 21.11 1.32
C ARG A 259 66.68 20.19 0.31
N PRO A 260 66.14 19.02 0.72
CA PRO A 260 65.34 18.16 -0.15
C PRO A 260 64.17 18.90 -0.78
N ARG A 261 63.97 18.73 -2.08
CA ARG A 261 62.95 19.48 -2.84
C ARG A 261 61.60 18.77 -2.86
N ASP A 262 61.62 17.46 -3.02
CA ASP A 262 60.42 16.63 -3.17
C ASP A 262 60.45 15.41 -2.23
N GLN A 263 59.46 14.52 -2.39
CA GLN A 263 59.34 13.33 -1.56
C GLN A 263 60.37 12.25 -1.92
N ALA A 264 60.77 12.14 -3.19
CA ALA A 264 61.81 11.20 -3.62
C ALA A 264 63.18 11.56 -3.03
N ASP A 265 63.54 12.86 -2.99
CA ASP A 265 64.76 13.33 -2.35
C ASP A 265 64.84 12.93 -0.87
N ARG A 266 63.69 12.94 -0.16
CA ARG A 266 63.63 12.56 1.26
C ARG A 266 63.81 11.06 1.49
N LEU A 267 63.52 10.25 0.48
CA LEU A 267 63.68 8.80 0.52
C LEU A 267 65.10 8.35 0.15
N ARG A 268 65.98 9.26 -0.31
CA ARG A 268 67.38 8.94 -0.65
C ARG A 268 68.18 8.48 0.58
N LYS A 269 69.22 7.68 0.34
CA LYS A 269 70.17 7.26 1.37
C LYS A 269 70.98 8.46 1.87
N ASN A 270 71.33 8.48 3.17
CA ASN A 270 72.09 9.56 3.84
C ASN A 270 71.38 10.92 3.95
N VAL A 271 70.08 10.99 3.70
CA VAL A 271 69.28 12.18 4.01
C VAL A 271 69.20 12.36 5.53
N PRO A 272 69.51 13.55 6.08
CA PRO A 272 69.37 13.83 7.50
C PRO A 272 67.95 13.54 8.01
N TYR A 273 67.83 12.89 9.18
CA TYR A 273 66.55 12.46 9.75
C TYR A 273 65.51 13.59 9.86
N LYS A 274 65.95 14.81 10.17
CA LYS A 274 65.09 16.01 10.23
C LYS A 274 64.34 16.34 8.93
N TYR A 275 64.79 15.82 7.79
CA TYR A 275 64.13 16.01 6.49
C TYR A 275 63.28 14.81 6.06
N LYS A 276 63.42 13.65 6.72
CA LYS A 276 62.61 12.47 6.43
C LYS A 276 61.18 12.59 6.94
N TRP A 277 60.96 13.40 7.97
CA TRP A 277 59.67 13.58 8.61
C TRP A 277 59.23 15.04 8.44
N LYS A 278 58.13 15.27 7.73
CA LYS A 278 57.41 16.55 7.83
C LYS A 278 56.65 16.46 9.15
N LYS A 279 57.04 17.19 10.21
CA LYS A 279 56.11 17.37 11.34
C LYS A 279 54.92 18.12 10.76
N SER A 280 53.79 17.43 10.55
CA SER A 280 52.51 18.11 10.40
C SER A 280 52.14 18.59 11.80
N ILE A 281 52.42 19.85 12.11
CA ILE A 281 52.06 20.47 13.40
C ILE A 281 50.69 21.16 13.29
N TRP A 282 50.08 21.19 12.09
CA TRP A 282 48.76 21.74 11.87
C TRP A 282 48.01 20.86 10.88
N GLY A 283 46.92 20.28 11.35
CA GLY A 283 46.16 19.24 10.67
C GLY A 283 45.56 19.70 9.34
N GLU A 284 45.70 18.83 8.35
CA GLU A 284 44.74 18.69 7.26
C GLU A 284 44.06 17.33 7.51
N LEU A 285 42.85 17.42 8.06
CA LEU A 285 41.79 16.42 7.97
C LEU A 285 40.98 16.73 6.72
#